data_AF-A0A7C3SMS2-F1
#
_entry.id   AF-A0A7C3SMS2-F1
#
_cell.length_a   1.000
_cell.length_b   1.000
_cell.length_c   1.000
_cell.angle_alpha   90.00
_cell.angle_beta   90.00
_cell.angle_gamma   90.00
#
_symmetry.space_group_name_H-M   'P 1'
#
loop_
_entity.id
_entity.type
_entity.pdbx_description
1 polymer ?
#
loop_
_entity_poly.entity_id
_entity_poly.type
_entity_poly.pdbx_seq_one_letter_code
_entity_poly.pdbx_strand_id
1 'polypeptide(L)'
;MFQKSVRLLTEGALSIALSLLLWYLRIGAMPQGGSISLQMLPLFIFALRWGTLPGILVGLVYGVIHSLQDMYVVHWAQYLLDYPIAFGLIGLSGIAKKIKASKIITLLIALLFLAGSILFVFNISNELPQAQKTLEELKLKLQSAQGEEKTKIEEDIKDLEFKLKWFPISRIVLIVAGVLGALLLIYGAVLRKTQEPIELGVFIGGLGRLFAHFLSGVIFFSQYAPPGTPAWIYSLIYNLFVVVPSTFVCLPLVLLIYPRLKESEI
;
A
#
# COMPACT_ATOMS: atom_id res chain seq x y z
N MET A 1 13.86 25.60 22.93
CA MET A 1 13.08 24.33 23.01
C MET A 1 11.57 24.58 22.85
N PHE A 2 10.98 25.46 23.68
CA PHE A 2 9.54 25.77 23.66
C PHE A 2 8.98 26.21 22.29
N GLN A 3 9.63 27.18 21.61
CA GLN A 3 9.18 27.67 20.29
C GLN A 3 9.17 26.57 19.20
N LYS A 4 10.13 25.63 19.25
CA LYS A 4 10.21 24.51 18.31
C LYS A 4 9.05 23.52 18.53
N SER A 5 8.69 23.27 19.79
CA SER A 5 7.54 22.45 20.13
C SER A 5 6.22 23.10 19.71
N VAL A 6 6.05 24.41 19.93
CA VAL A 6 4.86 25.15 19.48
C VAL A 6 4.74 25.09 17.95
N ARG A 7 5.82 25.37 17.20
CA ARG A 7 5.81 25.29 15.73
C ARG A 7 5.45 23.89 15.22
N LEU A 8 6.03 22.84 15.82
CA LEU A 8 5.73 21.45 15.46
C LEU A 8 4.23 21.15 15.65
N LEU A 9 3.66 21.52 16.80
CA LEU A 9 2.25 21.28 17.09
C LEU A 9 1.33 22.07 16.15
N THR A 10 1.64 23.35 15.89
CA THR A 10 0.87 24.20 14.97
C THR A 10 0.90 23.64 13.56
N GLU A 11 2.08 23.29 13.04
CA GLU A 11 2.21 22.70 11.71
C GLU A 11 1.51 21.34 11.64
N GLY A 12 1.54 20.53 12.71
CA GLY A 12 0.83 19.26 12.78
C GLY A 12 -0.69 19.44 12.71
N ALA A 13 -1.24 20.39 13.47
CA ALA A 13 -2.66 20.73 13.43
C ALA A 13 -3.08 21.25 12.04
N LEU A 14 -2.27 22.11 11.43
CA LEU A 14 -2.52 22.60 10.06
C LEU A 14 -2.47 21.47 9.04
N SER A 15 -1.51 20.54 9.15
CA SER A 15 -1.44 19.37 8.28
C SER A 15 -2.67 18.48 8.41
N ILE A 16 -3.16 18.23 9.63
CA ILE A 16 -4.40 17.48 9.86
C ILE A 16 -5.58 18.20 9.19
N ALA A 17 -5.75 19.50 9.46
CA ALA A 17 -6.85 20.29 8.89
C ALA A 17 -6.82 20.30 7.35
N LEU A 18 -5.65 20.50 6.75
CA LEU A 18 -5.47 20.45 5.30
C LEU A 18 -5.76 19.06 4.73
N SER A 19 -5.34 17.99 5.41
CA SER A 19 -5.62 16.63 4.98
C SER A 19 -7.13 16.35 4.97
N LEU A 20 -7.87 16.83 5.98
CA LEU A 20 -9.34 16.68 6.06
C LEU A 20 -10.04 17.43 4.92
N LEU A 21 -9.53 18.60 4.54
CA LEU A 21 -10.04 19.37 3.40
C LEU A 21 -9.74 18.70 2.07
N LEU A 22 -8.50 18.22 1.89
CA LEU A 22 -8.05 17.57 0.66
C LEU A 22 -8.70 16.20 0.43
N TRP A 23 -9.26 15.58 1.47
CA TRP A 23 -10.09 14.38 1.31
C TRP A 23 -11.36 14.65 0.48
N TYR A 24 -11.96 15.84 0.58
CA TYR A 24 -13.12 16.21 -0.24
C TYR A 24 -12.77 16.37 -1.73
N LEU A 25 -11.50 16.63 -2.07
CA LEU A 25 -11.00 16.65 -3.44
C LEU A 25 -10.70 15.24 -3.97
N ARG A 26 -11.54 14.26 -3.61
CA ARG A 26 -11.42 12.87 -4.03
C ARG A 26 -11.96 12.66 -5.45
N ILE A 27 -11.24 11.83 -6.22
CA ILE A 27 -11.59 11.44 -7.58
C ILE A 27 -12.02 9.97 -7.55
N GLY A 28 -13.30 9.75 -7.86
CA GLY A 28 -13.92 8.43 -7.83
C GLY A 28 -14.16 7.92 -6.40
N ALA A 29 -15.23 7.16 -6.24
CA ALA A 29 -15.51 6.39 -5.03
C ALA A 29 -15.59 4.92 -5.42
N MET A 30 -14.86 4.06 -4.70
CA MET A 30 -14.87 2.62 -4.94
C MET A 30 -16.03 1.96 -4.16
N PRO A 31 -16.59 0.83 -4.65
CA PRO A 31 -17.82 0.25 -4.10
C PRO A 31 -17.79 -0.11 -2.61
N GLN A 32 -16.64 -0.54 -2.10
CA GLN A 32 -16.42 -0.91 -0.69
C GLN A 32 -15.64 0.17 0.07
N GLY A 33 -15.76 1.42 -0.37
CA GLY A 33 -15.06 2.56 0.22
C GLY A 33 -13.65 2.77 -0.33
N GLY A 34 -13.06 3.91 0.03
CA GLY A 34 -11.80 4.34 -0.53
C GLY A 34 -11.98 5.14 -1.84
N SER A 35 -11.03 6.02 -2.06
CA SER A 35 -11.04 6.97 -3.17
C SER A 35 -9.63 7.46 -3.45
N ILE A 36 -9.37 7.83 -4.70
CA ILE A 36 -8.12 8.50 -5.05
C ILE A 36 -8.19 9.92 -4.52
N SER A 37 -7.32 10.30 -3.59
CA SER A 37 -7.41 11.61 -2.92
C SER A 37 -6.04 12.18 -2.57
N LEU A 38 -6.02 13.50 -2.33
CA LEU A 38 -4.81 14.23 -1.95
C LEU A 38 -4.62 14.32 -0.42
N GLN A 39 -5.43 13.62 0.37
CA GLN A 39 -5.39 13.71 1.84
C GLN A 39 -4.03 13.31 2.45
N MET A 40 -3.25 12.47 1.75
CA MET A 40 -1.94 12.02 2.23
C MET A 40 -0.86 13.09 2.07
N LEU A 41 -1.08 14.10 1.20
CA LEU A 41 -0.08 15.10 0.84
C LEU A 41 0.44 15.89 2.06
N PRO A 42 -0.42 16.50 2.91
CA PRO A 42 0.07 17.24 4.08
C PRO A 42 0.76 16.34 5.09
N LEU A 43 0.30 15.10 5.25
CA LEU A 43 0.91 14.11 6.16
C LEU A 43 2.32 13.71 5.70
N PHE A 44 2.51 13.48 4.40
CA PHE A 44 3.83 13.21 3.82
C PHE A 44 4.79 14.38 4.05
N ILE A 45 4.34 15.60 3.75
CA ILE A 45 5.15 16.81 3.93
C ILE A 45 5.54 16.99 5.40
N PHE A 46 4.58 16.83 6.32
CA PHE A 46 4.83 16.95 7.75
C PHE A 46 5.85 15.92 8.24
N ALA A 47 5.69 14.66 7.87
CA ALA A 47 6.59 13.58 8.26
C ALA A 47 8.00 13.78 7.68
N LEU A 48 8.14 14.22 6.43
CA LEU A 48 9.43 14.57 5.83
C LEU A 48 10.10 15.75 6.55
N ARG A 49 9.30 16.72 7.01
CA ARG A 49 9.76 17.92 7.70
C ARG A 49 10.16 17.67 9.14
N TRP A 50 9.36 16.96 9.92
CA TRP A 50 9.58 16.74 11.36
C TRP A 50 10.18 15.39 11.71
N GLY A 51 10.16 14.44 10.77
CA GLY A 51 10.67 13.08 10.93
C GLY A 51 9.57 12.06 11.22
N THR A 52 9.98 10.79 11.29
CA THR A 52 9.08 9.64 11.37
C THR A 52 8.14 9.66 12.56
N LEU A 53 8.64 9.85 13.78
CA LEU A 53 7.82 9.75 14.99
C LEU A 53 6.73 10.85 15.06
N PRO A 54 7.05 12.14 14.86
CA PRO A 54 6.01 13.17 14.74
C PRO A 54 5.04 12.89 13.60
N GLY A 55 5.53 12.41 12.45
CA GLY A 55 4.70 12.01 11.31
C GLY A 55 3.70 10.93 11.66
N ILE A 56 4.12 9.89 12.38
CA ILE A 56 3.24 8.81 12.84
C ILE A 56 2.18 9.36 13.78
N LEU A 57 2.56 10.18 14.77
CA LEU A 57 1.60 10.75 15.72
C LEU A 57 0.56 11.63 15.02
N VAL A 58 0.99 12.51 14.11
CA VAL A 58 0.07 13.35 13.33
C VAL A 58 -0.82 12.50 12.42
N GLY A 59 -0.30 11.45 11.80
CA GLY A 59 -1.07 10.50 11.01
C GLY A 59 -2.11 9.72 11.85
N LEU A 60 -1.74 9.27 13.06
CA LEU A 60 -2.66 8.61 13.99
C LEU A 60 -3.82 9.54 14.38
N VAL A 61 -3.51 10.79 14.75
CA VAL A 61 -4.52 11.79 15.11
C VAL A 61 -5.40 12.12 13.91
N TYR A 62 -4.81 12.31 12.72
CA TYR A 62 -5.57 12.46 11.49
C TYR A 62 -6.53 11.29 11.27
N GLY A 63 -6.07 10.04 11.42
CA GLY A 63 -6.91 8.86 11.23
C GLY A 63 -8.10 8.81 12.19
N VAL A 64 -7.91 9.22 13.45
CA VAL A 64 -9.02 9.34 14.43
C VAL A 64 -10.02 10.43 14.01
N ILE A 65 -9.56 11.59 13.54
CA ILE A 65 -10.48 12.68 13.18
C ILE A 65 -11.16 12.39 11.83
N HIS A 66 -10.42 11.79 10.90
CA HIS A 66 -10.92 11.40 9.59
C HIS A 66 -12.02 10.33 9.71
N SER A 67 -11.90 9.40 10.67
CA SER A 67 -12.95 8.43 10.92
C SER A 67 -14.28 9.09 11.30
N LEU A 68 -14.28 10.30 11.86
CA LEU A 68 -15.51 11.06 12.13
C LEU A 68 -16.16 11.64 10.86
N GLN A 69 -15.42 11.76 9.75
CA GLN A 69 -15.94 12.25 8.47
C GLN A 69 -16.61 11.15 7.64
N ASP A 70 -16.02 9.96 7.63
CA ASP A 70 -16.47 8.84 6.78
C ASP A 70 -16.30 7.51 7.56
N MET A 71 -17.12 7.35 8.60
CA MET A 71 -17.04 6.21 9.50
C MET A 71 -17.72 4.97 8.91
N TYR A 72 -16.97 3.89 8.80
CA TYR A 72 -17.45 2.56 8.48
C TYR A 72 -16.68 1.55 9.34
N VAL A 73 -17.35 1.08 10.41
CA VAL A 73 -16.74 0.20 11.41
C VAL A 73 -17.55 -1.07 11.53
N VAL A 74 -16.90 -2.20 11.23
CA VAL A 74 -17.46 -3.55 11.43
C VAL A 74 -16.81 -4.27 12.60
N HIS A 75 -15.60 -3.86 12.99
CA HIS A 75 -14.87 -4.41 14.12
C HIS A 75 -13.87 -3.38 14.67
N TRP A 76 -13.58 -3.41 15.98
CA TRP A 76 -12.65 -2.44 16.59
C TRP A 76 -11.22 -2.56 16.03
N ALA A 77 -10.76 -3.78 15.73
CA ALA A 77 -9.44 -3.98 15.14
C ALA A 77 -9.40 -3.53 13.67
N GLN A 78 -10.50 -3.69 12.94
CA GLN A 78 -10.67 -3.14 11.59
C GLN A 78 -10.58 -1.61 11.65
N TYR A 79 -11.28 -0.98 12.60
CA TYR A 79 -11.21 0.46 12.80
C TYR A 79 -9.76 0.94 12.99
N LEU A 80 -8.98 0.27 13.84
CA LEU A 80 -7.57 0.63 14.03
C LEU A 80 -6.78 0.51 12.73
N LEU A 81 -6.96 -0.58 11.98
CA LEU A 81 -6.24 -0.82 10.73
C LEU A 81 -6.62 0.14 9.60
N ASP A 82 -7.90 0.50 9.45
CA ASP A 82 -8.35 1.36 8.35
C ASP A 82 -8.27 2.86 8.65
N TYR A 83 -8.24 3.23 9.92
CA TYR A 83 -8.19 4.62 10.35
C TYR A 83 -6.85 4.93 11.03
N PRO A 84 -6.70 5.01 12.37
CA PRO A 84 -5.45 5.47 12.98
C PRO A 84 -4.19 4.85 12.39
N ILE A 85 -4.09 3.51 12.32
CA ILE A 85 -2.86 2.83 11.92
C ILE A 85 -2.55 3.07 10.45
N ALA A 86 -3.52 2.94 9.55
CA ALA A 86 -3.33 3.21 8.13
C ALA A 86 -2.74 4.62 7.89
N PHE A 87 -3.28 5.64 8.57
CA PHE A 87 -2.79 7.01 8.44
C PHE A 87 -1.51 7.28 9.22
N GLY A 88 -1.31 6.64 10.37
CA GLY A 88 -0.07 6.69 11.13
C GLY A 88 1.12 6.15 10.35
N LEU A 89 0.93 5.06 9.60
CA LEU A 89 1.99 4.45 8.79
C LEU A 89 2.46 5.33 7.61
N ILE A 90 1.66 6.32 7.17
CA ILE A 90 2.12 7.35 6.23
C ILE A 90 3.32 8.11 6.80
N GLY A 91 3.36 8.30 8.13
CA GLY A 91 4.45 8.93 8.85
C GLY A 91 5.82 8.26 8.66
N LEU A 92 5.87 7.00 8.21
CA LEU A 92 7.12 6.33 7.84
C LEU A 92 7.87 7.04 6.71
N SER A 93 7.21 7.90 5.93
CA SER A 93 7.90 8.72 4.94
C SER A 93 8.98 9.63 5.52
N GLY A 94 8.86 9.99 6.80
CA GLY A 94 9.86 10.77 7.52
C GLY A 94 11.21 10.08 7.69
N ILE A 95 11.32 8.77 7.37
CA ILE A 95 12.60 8.04 7.34
C ILE A 95 13.57 8.72 6.36
N ALA A 96 13.07 9.22 5.23
CA ALA A 96 13.88 9.88 4.21
C ALA A 96 14.62 11.12 4.74
N LYS A 97 14.13 11.77 5.80
CA LYS A 97 14.81 12.93 6.43
C LYS A 97 16.18 12.56 6.99
N LYS A 98 16.37 11.33 7.47
CA LYS A 98 17.61 10.87 8.11
C LYS A 98 18.58 10.21 7.14
N ILE A 99 18.17 9.99 5.89
CA ILE A 99 18.94 9.26 4.89
C ILE A 99 19.39 10.23 3.81
N LYS A 100 20.64 10.07 3.37
CA LYS A 100 21.15 10.69 2.15
C LYS A 100 21.40 9.58 1.15
N ALA A 101 20.80 9.68 -0.03
CA ALA A 101 21.03 8.75 -1.12
C ALA A 101 21.31 9.55 -2.39
N SER A 102 22.15 9.02 -3.28
CA SER A 102 22.30 9.60 -4.63
C SER A 102 21.09 9.22 -5.49
N LYS A 103 20.89 9.93 -6.61
CA LYS A 103 19.81 9.60 -7.56
C LYS A 103 20.03 8.20 -8.15
N ILE A 104 21.29 7.86 -8.40
CA ILE A 104 21.73 6.55 -8.91
C ILE A 104 21.31 5.43 -7.94
N ILE A 105 21.51 5.61 -6.63
CA ILE A 105 21.09 4.61 -5.64
C ILE A 105 19.58 4.39 -5.68
N THR A 106 18.75 5.45 -5.76
CA THR A 106 17.30 5.26 -5.90
C THR A 106 16.95 4.53 -7.20
N LEU A 107 17.60 4.85 -8.31
CA LEU A 107 17.36 4.17 -9.59
C LEU A 107 17.72 2.68 -9.52
N LEU A 108 18.82 2.33 -8.85
CA LEU A 108 19.18 0.93 -8.60
C LEU A 108 18.14 0.23 -7.72
N ILE A 109 17.64 0.89 -6.67
CA ILE A 109 16.54 0.35 -5.85
C ILE A 109 15.27 0.14 -6.69
N ALA A 110 14.94 1.07 -7.59
CA ALA A 110 13.79 0.94 -8.47
C ALA A 110 13.95 -0.24 -9.44
N LEU A 111 15.14 -0.42 -10.01
CA LEU A 111 15.45 -1.57 -10.87
C LEU A 111 15.42 -2.88 -10.09
N LEU A 112 15.95 -2.93 -8.87
CA LEU A 112 15.90 -4.10 -8.00
C LEU A 112 14.46 -4.43 -7.60
N PHE A 113 13.64 -3.42 -7.29
CA PHE A 113 12.23 -3.60 -6.97
C PHE A 113 11.45 -4.18 -8.17
N LEU A 114 11.70 -3.64 -9.38
CA LEU A 114 11.12 -4.15 -10.61
C LEU A 114 11.59 -5.57 -10.92
N ALA A 115 12.89 -5.83 -10.82
CA ALA A 115 13.48 -7.14 -11.03
C ALA A 115 12.94 -8.17 -10.02
N GLY A 116 12.82 -7.80 -8.74
CA GLY A 116 12.21 -8.63 -7.71
C GLY A 116 10.75 -8.96 -8.03
N SER A 117 9.98 -7.98 -8.50
CA SER A 117 8.60 -8.21 -8.95
C SER A 117 8.52 -9.17 -10.14
N ILE A 118 9.41 -9.02 -11.13
CA ILE A 118 9.51 -9.90 -12.30
C ILE A 118 9.95 -11.31 -11.90
N LEU A 119 10.96 -11.44 -11.04
CA LEU A 119 11.46 -12.72 -10.52
C LEU A 119 10.38 -13.45 -9.74
N PHE A 120 9.61 -12.73 -8.91
CA PHE A 120 8.49 -13.31 -8.19
C PHE A 120 7.39 -13.81 -9.13
N VAL A 121 7.07 -13.04 -10.19
CA VAL A 121 6.16 -13.48 -11.24
C VAL A 121 6.69 -14.69 -12.00
N PHE A 122 7.99 -14.76 -12.29
CA PHE A 122 8.63 -15.90 -12.94
C PHE A 122 8.61 -17.15 -12.04
N ASN A 123 8.93 -16.99 -10.75
CA ASN A 123 8.85 -18.08 -9.78
C ASN A 123 7.43 -18.66 -9.71
N ILE A 124 6.44 -17.78 -9.55
CA ILE A 124 5.02 -18.15 -9.64
C ILE A 124 4.81 -18.91 -10.95
N SER A 125 5.16 -18.33 -12.10
CA SER A 125 4.98 -18.94 -13.44
C SER A 125 5.55 -20.35 -13.60
N ASN A 126 6.67 -20.66 -12.93
CA ASN A 126 7.30 -21.97 -12.97
C ASN A 126 6.58 -23.03 -12.11
N GLU A 127 5.80 -22.61 -11.12
CA GLU A 127 4.97 -23.52 -10.32
C GLU A 127 3.71 -23.97 -11.08
N LEU A 128 3.31 -23.24 -12.14
CA LEU A 128 2.08 -23.52 -12.89
C LEU A 128 2.05 -24.90 -13.54
N PRO A 129 3.08 -25.36 -14.29
CA PRO A 129 3.05 -26.66 -14.94
C PRO A 129 3.03 -27.80 -13.92
N GLN A 130 3.75 -27.63 -12.82
CA GLN A 130 3.75 -28.61 -11.73
C GLN A 130 2.38 -28.69 -11.05
N ALA A 131 1.74 -27.56 -10.76
CA ALA A 131 0.39 -27.51 -10.20
C ALA A 131 -0.65 -28.12 -11.15
N GLN A 132 -0.54 -27.91 -12.46
CA GLN A 132 -1.41 -28.54 -13.45
C GLN A 132 -1.22 -30.06 -13.49
N LYS A 133 0.03 -30.54 -13.48
CA LYS A 133 0.32 -31.97 -13.44
C LYS A 133 -0.18 -32.64 -12.16
N THR A 134 0.02 -32.00 -11.00
CA THR A 134 -0.50 -32.49 -9.71
C THR A 134 -2.03 -32.54 -9.72
N LEU A 135 -2.70 -31.58 -10.38
CA LEU A 135 -4.15 -31.63 -10.54
C LEU A 135 -4.61 -32.83 -11.37
N GLU A 136 -3.93 -33.13 -12.48
CA GLU A 136 -4.23 -34.31 -13.30
C GLU A 136 -4.03 -35.62 -12.52
N GLU A 137 -2.93 -35.72 -11.76
CA GLU A 137 -2.64 -36.88 -10.92
C GLU A 137 -3.69 -37.07 -9.82
N LEU A 138 -4.13 -35.99 -9.16
CA LEU A 138 -5.19 -36.05 -8.15
C LEU A 138 -6.53 -36.46 -8.75
N LYS A 139 -6.89 -35.92 -9.93
CA LYS A 139 -8.11 -36.33 -10.65
C LYS A 139 -8.11 -37.81 -11.03
N LEU A 140 -6.94 -38.36 -11.35
CA LEU A 140 -6.78 -39.78 -11.64
C LEU A 140 -6.90 -40.63 -10.36
N LYS A 141 -6.27 -40.21 -9.26
CA LYS A 141 -6.39 -40.87 -7.94
C LYS A 141 -7.82 -40.85 -7.39
N LEU A 142 -8.59 -39.80 -7.68
CA LEU A 142 -9.99 -39.68 -7.26
C LEU A 142 -10.86 -40.82 -7.80
N GLN A 143 -10.53 -41.38 -8.97
CA GLN A 143 -11.29 -42.46 -9.59
C GLN A 143 -11.21 -43.78 -8.81
N SER A 144 -10.10 -44.02 -8.09
CA SER A 144 -9.88 -45.24 -7.31
C SER A 144 -10.02 -45.03 -5.80
N ALA A 145 -10.16 -43.79 -5.33
CA ALA A 145 -10.28 -43.46 -3.91
C ALA A 145 -11.68 -43.75 -3.34
N GLN A 146 -11.74 -44.20 -2.09
CA GLN A 146 -12.99 -44.48 -1.36
C GLN A 146 -12.95 -43.91 0.07
N GLY A 147 -14.14 -43.69 0.64
CA GLY A 147 -14.28 -43.22 2.02
C GLY A 147 -13.65 -41.85 2.25
N GLU A 148 -12.96 -41.69 3.39
CA GLU A 148 -12.36 -40.43 3.86
C GLU A 148 -11.24 -39.91 2.93
N GLU A 149 -10.51 -40.82 2.27
CA GLU A 149 -9.47 -40.47 1.30
C GLU A 149 -10.05 -39.78 0.06
N LYS A 150 -11.22 -40.23 -0.40
CA LYS A 150 -11.91 -39.61 -1.54
C LYS A 150 -12.29 -38.16 -1.24
N THR A 151 -12.88 -37.92 -0.07
CA THR A 151 -13.27 -36.57 0.36
C THR A 151 -12.07 -35.62 0.44
N LYS A 152 -10.94 -36.11 0.98
CA LYS A 152 -9.71 -35.32 1.04
C LYS A 152 -9.14 -34.98 -0.34
N ILE A 153 -9.14 -35.94 -1.27
CA ILE A 153 -8.69 -35.69 -2.65
C ILE A 153 -9.63 -34.71 -3.37
N GLU A 154 -10.94 -34.78 -3.13
CA GLU A 154 -11.91 -33.80 -3.67
C GLU A 154 -11.63 -32.38 -3.15
N GLU A 155 -11.29 -32.23 -1.86
CA GLU A 155 -10.88 -30.95 -1.27
C GLU A 155 -9.57 -30.42 -1.88
N ASP A 156 -8.55 -31.28 -2.01
CA ASP A 156 -7.26 -30.92 -2.60
C ASP A 156 -7.39 -30.49 -4.07
N ILE A 157 -8.20 -31.21 -4.85
CA ILE A 157 -8.54 -30.85 -6.23
C ILE A 157 -9.20 -29.47 -6.27
N LYS A 158 -10.18 -29.24 -5.40
CA LYS A 158 -10.92 -27.97 -5.35
C LYS A 158 -10.00 -26.80 -5.00
N ASP A 159 -9.09 -26.96 -4.04
CA ASP A 159 -8.09 -25.95 -3.70
C ASP A 159 -7.12 -25.68 -4.85
N LEU A 160 -6.66 -26.73 -5.54
CA LEU A 160 -5.70 -26.60 -6.63
C LEU A 160 -6.33 -25.96 -7.89
N GLU A 161 -7.55 -26.35 -8.26
CA GLU A 161 -8.31 -25.70 -9.33
C GLU A 161 -8.55 -24.22 -9.03
N PHE A 162 -8.86 -23.91 -7.77
CA PHE A 162 -9.02 -22.54 -7.31
C PHE A 162 -7.73 -21.74 -7.44
N LYS A 163 -6.58 -22.26 -6.98
CA LYS A 163 -5.27 -21.60 -7.14
C LYS A 163 -4.93 -21.36 -8.60
N LEU A 164 -5.13 -22.36 -9.47
CA LEU A 164 -4.86 -22.27 -10.90
C LEU A 164 -5.70 -21.20 -11.60
N LYS A 165 -6.97 -21.03 -11.20
CA LYS A 165 -7.86 -19.98 -11.75
C LYS A 165 -7.34 -18.57 -11.45
N TRP A 166 -6.80 -18.32 -10.26
CA TRP A 166 -6.38 -16.99 -9.82
C TRP A 166 -4.95 -16.62 -10.13
N PHE A 167 -4.16 -17.63 -10.47
CA PHE A 167 -2.77 -17.47 -10.78
C PHE A 167 -2.48 -16.40 -11.86
N PRO A 168 -3.18 -16.34 -13.02
CA PRO A 168 -2.93 -15.29 -14.01
C PRO A 168 -3.20 -13.88 -13.48
N ILE A 169 -4.23 -13.72 -12.65
CA ILE A 169 -4.62 -12.44 -12.07
C ILE A 169 -3.56 -11.97 -11.08
N SER A 170 -3.09 -12.84 -10.19
CA SER A 170 -2.03 -12.50 -9.24
C SER A 170 -0.77 -12.01 -9.94
N ARG A 171 -0.39 -12.62 -11.08
CA ARG A 171 0.75 -12.19 -11.90
C ARG A 171 0.57 -10.79 -12.46
N ILE A 172 -0.59 -10.49 -13.05
CA ILE A 172 -0.88 -9.15 -13.60
C ILE A 172 -0.78 -8.10 -12.50
N VAL A 173 -1.36 -8.38 -11.33
CA VAL A 173 -1.36 -7.47 -10.19
C VAL A 173 0.05 -7.18 -9.70
N LEU A 174 0.89 -8.21 -9.58
CA LEU A 174 2.29 -8.08 -9.19
C LEU A 174 3.12 -7.29 -10.22
N ILE A 175 2.89 -7.52 -11.52
CA ILE A 175 3.53 -6.76 -12.60
C ILE A 175 3.13 -5.29 -12.50
N VAL A 176 1.83 -5.00 -12.41
CA VAL A 176 1.32 -3.63 -12.34
C VAL A 176 1.86 -2.92 -11.10
N ALA A 177 1.81 -3.55 -9.93
CA ALA A 177 2.37 -3.00 -8.69
C ALA A 177 3.88 -2.76 -8.79
N GLY A 178 4.62 -3.71 -9.36
CA GLY A 178 6.07 -3.61 -9.58
C GLY A 178 6.44 -2.46 -10.51
N VAL A 179 5.76 -2.35 -11.65
CA VAL A 179 5.95 -1.28 -12.65
C VAL A 179 5.59 0.07 -12.06
N LEU A 180 4.42 0.20 -11.43
CA LEU A 180 4.00 1.45 -10.81
C LEU A 180 4.96 1.86 -9.68
N GLY A 181 5.33 0.95 -8.78
CA GLY A 181 6.31 1.27 -7.74
C GLY A 181 7.65 1.74 -8.31
N ALA A 182 8.17 1.05 -9.33
CA ALA A 182 9.40 1.45 -10.00
C ALA A 182 9.29 2.82 -10.70
N LEU A 183 8.19 3.07 -11.42
CA LEU A 183 7.94 4.36 -12.08
C LEU A 183 7.87 5.51 -11.08
N LEU A 184 7.22 5.31 -9.93
CA LEU A 184 7.16 6.29 -8.86
C LEU A 184 8.56 6.66 -8.35
N LEU A 185 9.39 5.64 -8.09
CA LEU A 185 10.76 5.82 -7.61
C LEU A 185 11.66 6.49 -8.66
N ILE A 186 11.56 6.07 -9.92
CA ILE A 186 12.33 6.67 -11.03
C ILE A 186 11.94 8.13 -11.21
N TYR A 187 10.63 8.40 -11.32
CA TYR A 187 10.09 9.74 -11.48
C TYR A 187 10.58 10.68 -10.37
N GLY A 188 10.48 10.23 -9.12
CA GLY A 188 10.93 11.02 -7.98
C GLY A 188 12.44 11.24 -7.95
N ALA A 189 13.24 10.21 -8.23
CA ALA A 189 14.70 10.31 -8.27
C ALA A 189 15.17 11.33 -9.33
N VAL A 190 14.55 11.32 -10.51
CA VAL A 190 14.87 12.24 -11.60
C VAL A 190 14.57 13.69 -11.19
N LEU A 191 13.38 13.95 -10.64
CA LEU A 191 12.89 15.30 -10.40
C LEU A 191 13.29 15.91 -9.05
N ARG A 192 13.71 15.11 -8.05
CA ARG A 192 14.06 15.65 -6.74
C ARG A 192 15.24 16.63 -6.83
N LYS A 193 15.14 17.71 -6.06
CA LYS A 193 16.17 18.76 -5.92
C LYS A 193 17.00 18.63 -4.64
N THR A 194 16.62 17.71 -3.76
CA THR A 194 17.21 17.50 -2.43
C THR A 194 18.16 16.30 -2.40
N GLN A 195 19.02 16.24 -1.37
CA GLN A 195 19.82 15.04 -1.07
C GLN A 195 19.00 13.94 -0.38
N GLU A 196 17.95 14.34 0.36
CA GLU A 196 17.00 13.40 0.95
C GLU A 196 16.22 12.68 -0.18
N PRO A 197 16.11 11.34 -0.12
CA PRO A 197 15.34 10.57 -1.09
C PRO A 197 13.84 10.63 -0.77
N ILE A 198 13.23 11.78 -1.06
CA ILE A 198 11.81 12.08 -0.81
C ILE A 198 10.90 10.96 -1.33
N GLU A 199 11.17 10.49 -2.54
CA GLU A 199 10.39 9.47 -3.22
C GLU A 199 10.45 8.11 -2.53
N LEU A 200 11.60 7.73 -1.94
CA LEU A 200 11.68 6.52 -1.12
C LEU A 200 10.84 6.68 0.14
N GLY A 201 10.85 7.87 0.77
CA GLY A 201 9.99 8.17 1.90
C GLY A 201 8.51 8.04 1.55
N VAL A 202 8.06 8.72 0.50
CA VAL A 202 6.67 8.68 0.03
C VAL A 202 6.24 7.26 -0.33
N PHE A 203 7.12 6.50 -1.01
CA PHE A 203 6.89 5.10 -1.33
C PHE A 203 6.70 4.23 -0.07
N ILE A 204 7.59 4.35 0.93
CA ILE A 204 7.50 3.60 2.18
C ILE A 204 6.23 3.97 2.97
N GLY A 205 5.88 5.25 3.06
CA GLY A 205 4.65 5.67 3.76
C GLY A 205 3.38 5.20 3.04
N GLY A 206 3.36 5.24 1.70
CA GLY A 206 2.28 4.68 0.89
C GLY A 206 2.13 3.15 1.06
N LEU A 207 3.25 2.42 1.06
CA LEU A 207 3.27 0.98 1.35
C LEU A 207 2.77 0.66 2.76
N GLY A 208 3.13 1.47 3.75
CA GLY A 208 2.63 1.32 5.12
C GLY A 208 1.10 1.41 5.18
N ARG A 209 0.50 2.43 4.55
CA ARG A 209 -0.96 2.54 4.44
C ARG A 209 -1.58 1.35 3.69
N LEU A 210 -0.98 0.96 2.57
CA LEU A 210 -1.44 -0.18 1.77
C LEU A 210 -1.46 -1.47 2.59
N PHE A 211 -0.42 -1.71 3.38
CA PHE A 211 -0.31 -2.90 4.22
C PHE A 211 -1.43 -2.98 5.27
N ALA A 212 -1.74 -1.86 5.94
CA ALA A 212 -2.80 -1.82 6.95
C ALA A 212 -4.19 -2.11 6.33
N HIS A 213 -4.52 -1.44 5.22
CA HIS A 213 -5.79 -1.69 4.52
C HIS A 213 -5.85 -3.08 3.90
N PHE A 214 -4.73 -3.60 3.40
CA PHE A 214 -4.65 -4.97 2.90
C PHE A 214 -5.00 -5.97 4.01
N LEU A 215 -4.38 -5.84 5.19
CA LEU A 215 -4.64 -6.71 6.33
C LEU A 215 -6.10 -6.60 6.81
N SER A 216 -6.62 -5.38 6.89
CA SER A 216 -8.04 -5.14 7.19
C SER A 216 -8.94 -5.87 6.18
N GLY A 217 -8.64 -5.73 4.88
CA GLY A 217 -9.39 -6.34 3.80
C GLY A 217 -9.40 -7.87 3.85
N VAL A 218 -8.27 -8.49 4.20
CA VAL A 218 -8.17 -9.95 4.33
C VAL A 218 -9.01 -10.46 5.50
N ILE A 219 -8.96 -9.78 6.64
CA ILE A 219 -9.55 -10.27 7.90
C ILE A 219 -11.05 -9.96 7.97
N PHE A 220 -11.47 -8.76 7.57
CA PHE A 220 -12.82 -8.25 7.87
C PHE A 220 -13.72 -8.03 6.64
N PHE A 221 -13.16 -8.11 5.44
CA PHE A 221 -13.85 -7.79 4.19
C PHE A 221 -13.81 -8.91 3.15
N SER A 222 -13.43 -10.12 3.56
CA SER A 222 -13.36 -11.31 2.69
C SER A 222 -14.71 -11.68 2.07
N GLN A 223 -15.82 -11.34 2.73
CA GLN A 223 -17.19 -11.54 2.25
C GLN A 223 -17.53 -10.76 0.98
N TYR A 224 -16.79 -9.69 0.68
CA TYR A 224 -16.99 -8.90 -0.55
C TYR A 224 -16.21 -9.46 -1.75
N ALA A 225 -15.38 -10.48 -1.53
CA ALA A 225 -14.66 -11.15 -2.60
C ALA A 225 -15.67 -11.85 -3.53
N PRO A 226 -15.58 -11.68 -4.87
CA PRO A 226 -16.46 -12.35 -5.81
C PRO A 226 -16.43 -13.88 -5.63
N PRO A 227 -17.51 -14.60 -5.97
CA PRO A 227 -17.59 -16.05 -5.76
C PRO A 227 -16.36 -16.80 -6.28
N GLY A 228 -15.72 -17.50 -5.34
CA GLY A 228 -14.51 -18.26 -5.61
C GLY A 228 -13.26 -17.40 -5.82
N THR A 229 -13.17 -16.18 -5.25
CA THR A 229 -11.95 -15.35 -5.18
C THR A 229 -11.30 -15.46 -3.80
N PRO A 230 -9.98 -15.69 -3.67
CA PRO A 230 -9.34 -15.69 -2.36
C PRO A 230 -9.30 -14.28 -1.78
N ALA A 231 -9.57 -14.17 -0.48
CA ALA A 231 -9.68 -12.91 0.24
C ALA A 231 -8.44 -12.02 0.09
N TRP A 232 -7.23 -12.60 0.13
CA TRP A 232 -5.99 -11.85 -0.02
C TRP A 232 -5.80 -11.26 -1.42
N ILE A 233 -6.20 -11.98 -2.48
CA ILE A 233 -6.13 -11.43 -3.85
C ILE A 233 -7.09 -10.27 -3.98
N TYR A 234 -8.34 -10.48 -3.55
CA TYR A 234 -9.36 -9.44 -3.57
C TYR A 234 -8.90 -8.19 -2.82
N SER A 235 -8.46 -8.35 -1.57
CA SER A 235 -7.98 -7.25 -0.74
C SER A 235 -6.77 -6.55 -1.35
N LEU A 236 -5.79 -7.29 -1.86
CA LEU A 236 -4.59 -6.70 -2.46
C LEU A 236 -4.94 -5.86 -3.68
N ILE A 237 -5.74 -6.41 -4.60
CA ILE A 237 -6.19 -5.70 -5.81
C ILE A 237 -6.93 -4.44 -5.42
N TYR A 238 -7.95 -4.58 -4.58
CA TYR A 238 -8.82 -3.48 -4.17
C TYR A 238 -7.99 -2.31 -3.59
N ASN A 239 -7.11 -2.63 -2.65
CA ASN A 239 -6.32 -1.62 -1.94
C ASN A 239 -5.17 -1.05 -2.78
N LEU A 240 -4.61 -1.81 -3.73
CA LEU A 240 -3.65 -1.28 -4.70
C LEU A 240 -4.27 -0.16 -5.53
N PHE A 241 -5.49 -0.34 -6.03
CA PHE A 241 -6.20 0.67 -6.83
C PHE A 241 -6.60 1.92 -6.03
N VAL A 242 -6.69 1.84 -4.71
CA VAL A 242 -6.99 2.99 -3.85
C VAL A 242 -5.71 3.73 -3.44
N VAL A 243 -4.73 2.99 -2.91
CA VAL A 243 -3.57 3.60 -2.24
C VAL A 243 -2.48 4.00 -3.22
N VAL A 244 -2.21 3.18 -4.25
CA VAL A 244 -1.11 3.46 -5.19
C VAL A 244 -1.39 4.72 -6.00
N PRO A 245 -2.56 4.91 -6.65
CA PRO A 245 -2.85 6.15 -7.35
C PRO A 245 -2.82 7.38 -6.44
N SER A 246 -3.38 7.28 -5.23
CA SER A 246 -3.32 8.37 -4.23
C SER A 246 -1.89 8.77 -3.89
N THR A 247 -1.00 7.79 -3.71
CA THR A 247 0.42 8.02 -3.44
C THR A 247 1.12 8.66 -4.64
N PHE A 248 0.81 8.19 -5.85
CA PHE A 248 1.32 8.73 -7.10
C PHE A 248 0.97 10.20 -7.31
N VAL A 249 -0.29 10.59 -7.12
CA VAL A 249 -0.71 11.98 -7.30
C VAL A 249 -0.13 12.91 -6.23
N CYS A 250 0.19 12.39 -5.05
CA CYS A 250 0.84 13.17 -4.00
C CYS A 250 2.32 13.46 -4.31
N LEU A 251 3.06 12.52 -4.92
CA LEU A 251 4.52 12.64 -5.08
C LEU A 251 4.96 13.91 -5.83
N PRO A 252 4.41 14.28 -7.01
CA PRO A 252 4.78 15.52 -7.71
C PRO A 252 4.64 16.76 -6.83
N LEU A 253 3.56 16.82 -6.04
CA LEU A 253 3.27 17.94 -5.15
C LEU A 253 4.25 17.97 -3.97
N VAL A 254 4.58 16.82 -3.39
CA VAL A 254 5.62 16.72 -2.35
C VAL A 254 6.96 17.20 -2.87
N LEU A 255 7.36 16.77 -4.08
CA LEU A 255 8.63 17.17 -4.72
C LEU A 255 8.67 18.67 -5.03
N LEU A 256 7.52 19.29 -5.29
CA LEU A 256 7.43 20.74 -5.50
C LEU A 256 7.51 21.54 -4.20
N ILE A 257 6.85 21.07 -3.14
CA ILE A 257 6.63 21.82 -1.90
C ILE A 257 7.79 21.64 -0.91
N TYR A 258 8.23 20.40 -0.68
CA TYR A 258 9.20 20.09 0.37
C TYR A 258 10.55 20.83 0.24
N PRO A 259 11.17 20.94 -0.95
CA PRO A 259 12.44 21.66 -1.09
C PRO A 259 12.35 23.13 -0.63
N ARG A 260 11.25 23.81 -0.98
CA ARG A 260 11.00 25.22 -0.61
C ARG A 260 10.80 25.39 0.88
N LEU A 261 10.10 24.45 1.51
CA LEU A 261 9.92 24.46 2.97
C LEU A 261 11.25 24.29 3.70
N LYS A 262 12.17 23.49 3.16
CA LYS A 262 13.49 23.27 3.74
C LYS A 262 14.40 24.51 3.60
N GLU A 263 14.36 25.16 2.45
CA GLU A 263 15.11 26.41 2.20
C GLU A 263 14.69 27.52 3.19
N SER A 264 13.42 27.59 3.56
CA SER A 264 12.92 28.57 4.54
C SER A 264 13.37 28.35 6.00
N GLU A 265 14.06 27.24 6.30
CA GLU A 265 14.58 26.92 7.64
C GLU A 265 16.05 27.29 7.84
N ILE A 266 16.76 27.62 6.75
CA ILE A 266 18.18 28.03 6.73
C ILE A 266 18.23 29.55 6.76
#